data_AF-A0A941DLQ5-F1
#
_entry.id   AF-A0A941DLQ5-F1
#
_cell.length_a   1.000
_cell.length_b   1.000
_cell.length_c   1.000
_cell.angle_alpha   90.00
_cell.angle_beta   90.00
_cell.angle_gamma   90.00
#
_symmetry.space_group_name_H-M   'P 1'
#
loop_
_entity.id
_entity.type
_entity.pdbx_description
1 polymer ?
#
loop_
_entity_poly.entity_id
_entity_poly.type
_entity_poly.pdbx_seq_one_letter_code
_entity_poly.pdbx_strand_id
1 'polypeptide(L)'
;MSIEDLFQEMMSNAQAAFGEHWQQARNYLPAELRKMAEHLQRIADNVTAYQLDNTQGYSPDTGKLMLKMQQQACVSVLVTATQLTLLAVQAAVNSILQALRTALIRVASPLLLVL
;
A
#
# COMPACT_ATOMS: atom_id res chain seq x y z
N MET A 1 -21.18 3.22 -13.04
CA MET A 1 -19.73 3.44 -12.93
C MET A 1 -19.05 2.15 -13.34
N SER A 2 -18.07 2.20 -14.26
CA SER A 2 -17.34 1.00 -14.68
C SER A 2 -16.22 0.66 -13.69
N ILE A 3 -15.68 -0.56 -13.75
CA ILE A 3 -14.47 -0.96 -12.99
C ILE A 3 -13.31 -0.01 -13.30
N GLU A 4 -13.17 0.39 -14.56
CA GLU A 4 -12.09 1.28 -14.97
C GLU A 4 -12.29 2.68 -14.39
N ASP A 5 -13.50 3.23 -14.38
CA ASP A 5 -13.78 4.54 -13.75
C ASP A 5 -13.44 4.52 -12.26
N LEU A 6 -13.89 3.49 -11.54
CA LEU A 6 -13.61 3.32 -10.12
C LEU A 6 -12.11 3.17 -9.86
N PHE A 7 -11.42 2.36 -10.67
CA PHE A 7 -9.98 2.18 -10.58
C PHE A 7 -9.24 3.51 -10.78
N GLN A 8 -9.61 4.30 -11.79
CA GLN A 8 -9.00 5.59 -12.06
C GLN A 8 -9.24 6.60 -10.93
N GLU A 9 -10.44 6.63 -10.36
CA GLU A 9 -10.76 7.47 -9.19
C GLU A 9 -9.92 7.07 -7.97
N MET A 10 -9.84 5.77 -7.67
CA MET A 10 -9.00 5.25 -6.59
C MET A 10 -7.52 5.58 -6.82
N MET A 11 -7.06 5.49 -8.07
CA MET A 11 -5.68 5.80 -8.45
C MET A 11 -5.35 7.28 -8.29
N SER A 12 -6.23 8.15 -8.77
CA SER A 12 -6.08 9.60 -8.63
C SER A 12 -6.00 10.02 -7.16
N ASN A 13 -6.90 9.48 -6.32
CA ASN A 13 -6.90 9.74 -4.89
C ASN A 13 -5.63 9.22 -4.20
N ALA A 14 -5.16 8.02 -4.55
CA ALA A 14 -3.93 7.46 -4.00
C ALA A 14 -2.69 8.28 -4.42
N GLN A 15 -2.61 8.67 -5.69
CA GLN A 15 -1.51 9.51 -6.17
C GLN A 15 -1.49 10.87 -5.46
N ALA A 16 -2.65 11.50 -5.28
CA ALA A 16 -2.76 12.76 -4.54
C ALA A 16 -2.36 12.61 -3.07
N ALA A 17 -2.78 11.53 -2.41
CA ALA A 17 -2.47 11.27 -1.01
C ALA A 17 -0.98 10.98 -0.75
N PHE A 18 -0.31 10.27 -1.66
CA PHE A 18 1.12 9.97 -1.53
C PHE A 18 2.02 11.13 -1.98
N GLY A 19 1.51 12.04 -2.84
CA GLY A 19 2.23 13.24 -3.25
C GLY A 19 3.63 12.94 -3.79
N GLU A 20 4.64 13.59 -3.20
CA GLU A 20 6.05 13.41 -3.56
C GLU A 20 6.56 11.98 -3.35
N HIS A 21 5.91 11.20 -2.49
CA HIS A 21 6.25 9.80 -2.20
C HIS A 21 5.57 8.80 -3.14
N TRP A 22 4.83 9.26 -4.15
CA TRP A 22 4.16 8.39 -5.11
C TRP A 22 5.15 7.47 -5.85
N GLN A 23 6.36 7.95 -6.15
CA GLN A 23 7.34 7.18 -6.90
C GLN A 23 7.74 5.87 -6.20
N GLN A 24 7.72 5.83 -4.87
CA GLN A 24 8.03 4.66 -4.06
C GLN A 24 6.88 3.65 -4.04
N ALA A 25 5.64 4.11 -4.24
CA ALA A 25 4.44 3.28 -4.15
C ALA A 25 3.86 2.87 -5.52
N ARG A 26 4.20 3.57 -6.61
CA ARG A 26 3.61 3.41 -7.95
C ARG A 26 3.79 2.03 -8.60
N ASN A 27 4.75 1.23 -8.13
CA ASN A 27 4.96 -0.12 -8.64
C ASN A 27 4.08 -1.17 -7.95
N TYR A 28 3.43 -0.79 -6.84
CA TYR A 28 2.63 -1.68 -6.01
C TYR A 28 1.15 -1.29 -6.04
N LEU A 29 0.84 -0.01 -5.79
CA LEU A 29 -0.53 0.47 -5.63
C LEU A 29 -1.44 0.23 -6.86
N PRO A 30 -1.00 0.38 -8.12
CA PRO A 30 -1.87 0.13 -9.28
C PRO A 30 -2.45 -1.27 -9.36
N ALA A 31 -1.64 -2.30 -9.06
CA ALA A 31 -2.13 -3.67 -9.09
C ALA A 31 -3.15 -3.93 -7.98
N GLU A 32 -2.88 -3.44 -6.77
CA GLU A 32 -3.76 -3.67 -5.61
C GLU A 32 -5.07 -2.88 -5.70
N LEU A 33 -5.02 -1.64 -6.18
CA LEU A 33 -6.23 -0.83 -6.36
C LEU A 33 -7.12 -1.38 -7.48
N ARG A 34 -6.54 -1.96 -8.55
CA ARG A 34 -7.33 -2.65 -9.59
C ARG A 34 -8.05 -3.87 -9.04
N LYS A 35 -7.35 -4.74 -8.30
CA LYS A 35 -7.98 -5.90 -7.64
C LYS A 35 -9.14 -5.49 -6.74
N MET A 36 -8.96 -4.40 -5.99
CA MET A 36 -9.99 -3.89 -5.09
C MET A 36 -11.21 -3.34 -5.85
N ALA A 37 -11.00 -2.59 -6.93
CA ALA A 37 -12.09 -2.13 -7.80
C ALA A 37 -12.91 -3.31 -8.36
N GLU A 38 -12.23 -4.35 -8.84
CA GLU A 38 -12.87 -5.59 -9.30
C GLU A 38 -13.64 -6.29 -8.18
N HIS A 39 -13.11 -6.32 -6.95
CA HIS A 39 -13.77 -6.93 -5.80
C HIS A 39 -15.04 -6.18 -5.42
N LEU A 40 -14.99 -4.85 -5.40
CA LEU A 40 -16.14 -4.01 -5.10
C LEU A 40 -17.26 -4.20 -6.13
N GLN A 41 -16.91 -4.29 -7.42
CA GLN A 41 -17.88 -4.60 -8.47
C GLN A 41 -18.50 -5.99 -8.26
N ARG A 42 -17.67 -7.02 -8.00
CA ARG A 42 -18.17 -8.38 -7.74
C ARG A 42 -19.13 -8.42 -6.54
N ILE A 43 -18.84 -7.68 -5.47
CA ILE A 43 -19.74 -7.58 -4.32
C ILE A 43 -21.07 -6.95 -4.75
N ALA A 44 -21.04 -5.84 -5.48
CA ALA A 44 -22.26 -5.17 -5.96
C ALA A 44 -23.10 -6.08 -6.88
N ASP A 45 -22.45 -6.78 -7.80
CA ASP A 45 -23.12 -7.71 -8.73
C ASP A 45 -23.80 -8.87 -7.97
N ASN A 46 -23.11 -9.45 -6.98
CA ASN A 46 -23.67 -10.56 -6.20
C ASN A 46 -24.82 -10.11 -5.28
N VAL A 47 -24.76 -8.90 -4.72
CA VAL A 47 -25.89 -8.34 -3.95
C VAL A 47 -27.08 -8.07 -4.86
N THR A 48 -26.83 -7.57 -6.07
CA THR A 48 -27.88 -7.34 -7.07
C THR A 48 -28.52 -8.67 -7.50
N ALA A 49 -27.70 -9.70 -7.76
CA ALA A 49 -28.19 -11.04 -8.10
C ALA A 49 -29.11 -11.61 -7.01
N TYR A 50 -28.74 -11.46 -5.73
CA TYR A 50 -29.57 -11.89 -4.60
C TYR A 50 -30.90 -11.14 -4.52
N GLN A 51 -30.90 -9.83 -4.83
CA GLN A 51 -32.12 -9.03 -4.84
C GLN A 51 -33.09 -9.43 -5.96
N LEU A 52 -32.55 -9.94 -7.08
CA LEU A 52 -33.35 -10.47 -8.19
C LEU A 52 -33.85 -11.90 -7.91
N ASP A 53 -32.99 -12.74 -7.34
CA ASP A 53 -33.27 -14.12 -6.95
C ASP A 53 -32.48 -14.46 -5.67
N ASN A 54 -33.19 -14.65 -4.56
CA ASN A 54 -32.58 -14.86 -3.24
C ASN A 54 -31.88 -16.22 -3.07
N THR A 55 -31.88 -17.07 -4.10
CA THR A 55 -31.08 -18.30 -4.17
C THR A 55 -29.73 -18.10 -4.86
N GLN A 56 -29.47 -16.90 -5.41
CA GLN A 56 -28.23 -16.53 -6.09
C GLN A 56 -27.46 -15.45 -5.31
N GLY A 57 -26.14 -15.37 -5.50
CA GLY A 57 -25.33 -14.26 -5.00
C GLY A 57 -25.27 -14.13 -3.47
N TYR A 58 -25.19 -12.89 -2.98
CA TYR A 58 -24.98 -12.56 -1.55
C TYR A 58 -26.15 -11.77 -0.98
N SER A 59 -26.61 -12.15 0.21
CA SER A 59 -27.56 -11.32 0.95
C SER A 59 -26.97 -9.92 1.20
N PRO A 60 -27.82 -8.89 1.39
CA PRO A 60 -27.35 -7.54 1.70
C PRO A 60 -26.42 -7.47 2.92
N ASP A 61 -26.65 -8.30 3.94
CA ASP A 61 -25.82 -8.32 5.14
C ASP A 61 -24.45 -8.95 4.89
N THR A 62 -24.38 -10.00 4.07
CA THR A 62 -23.11 -10.55 3.59
C THR A 62 -22.35 -9.51 2.75
N GLY A 63 -23.04 -8.79 1.86
CA GLY A 63 -22.45 -7.71 1.07
C GLY A 63 -21.84 -6.62 1.95
N LYS A 64 -22.55 -6.14 2.98
CA LYS A 64 -22.03 -5.16 3.95
C LYS A 64 -20.78 -5.66 4.67
N LEU A 65 -20.76 -6.93 5.08
CA LEU A 65 -19.60 -7.52 5.72
C LEU A 65 -18.40 -7.54 4.76
N MET A 66 -18.60 -7.95 3.50
CA MET A 66 -17.54 -7.98 2.49
C MET A 66 -17.01 -6.57 2.17
N LEU A 67 -17.86 -5.55 2.13
CA LEU A 67 -17.43 -4.15 1.98
C LEU A 67 -16.52 -3.73 3.15
N LYS A 68 -16.89 -4.08 4.39
CA LYS A 68 -16.05 -3.82 5.57
C LYS A 68 -14.70 -4.54 5.47
N MET A 69 -14.67 -5.75 4.93
CA MET A 69 -13.41 -6.47 4.68
C MET A 69 -12.56 -5.77 3.61
N GLN A 70 -13.16 -5.24 2.53
CA GLN A 70 -12.43 -4.46 1.53
C GLN A 70 -11.85 -3.16 2.10
N GLN A 71 -12.55 -2.50 3.02
CA GLN A 71 -12.01 -1.34 3.74
C GLN A 71 -10.76 -1.72 4.55
N GLN A 72 -10.81 -2.83 5.29
CA GLN A 72 -9.64 -3.32 6.05
C GLN A 72 -8.49 -3.73 5.12
N ALA A 73 -8.78 -4.37 3.99
CA ALA A 73 -7.79 -4.71 2.98
C ALA A 73 -7.12 -3.44 2.40
N CYS A 74 -7.90 -2.39 2.16
CA CYS A 74 -7.38 -1.09 1.72
C CYS A 74 -6.40 -0.52 2.73
N VAL A 75 -6.74 -0.52 4.02
CA VAL A 75 -5.79 -0.09 5.07
C VAL A 75 -4.50 -0.90 5.01
N SER A 76 -4.58 -2.22 4.85
CA SER A 76 -3.39 -3.08 4.74
C SER A 76 -2.52 -2.75 3.52
N VAL A 77 -3.14 -2.50 2.37
CA VAL A 77 -2.45 -2.08 1.14
C VAL A 77 -1.74 -0.74 1.36
N LEU A 78 -2.40 0.23 1.98
CA LEU A 78 -1.83 1.54 2.27
C LEU A 78 -0.66 1.44 3.27
N VAL A 79 -0.78 0.65 4.34
CA VAL A 79 0.33 0.38 5.27
C VAL A 79 1.53 -0.23 4.55
N THR A 80 1.28 -1.16 3.63
CA THR A 80 2.34 -1.79 2.82
C THR A 80 3.03 -0.75 1.94
N ALA A 81 2.26 0.11 1.27
CA ALA A 81 2.81 1.19 0.46
C ALA A 81 3.63 2.19 1.30
N THR A 82 3.19 2.53 2.51
CA THR A 82 3.98 3.34 3.46
C THR A 82 5.29 2.65 3.84
N GLN A 83 5.27 1.34 4.08
CA GLN A 83 6.49 0.59 4.41
C GLN A 83 7.49 0.59 3.25
N LEU A 84 7.02 0.55 1.99
CA LEU A 84 7.88 0.71 0.82
C LEU A 84 8.57 2.08 0.80
N THR A 85 7.86 3.15 1.19
CA THR A 85 8.46 4.48 1.35
C THR A 85 9.52 4.50 2.46
N LEU A 86 9.29 3.81 3.58
CA LEU A 86 10.24 3.73 4.69
C LEU A 86 11.53 2.99 4.34
N LEU A 87 11.55 2.14 3.30
CA LEU A 87 12.80 1.51 2.84
C LEU A 87 13.84 2.55 2.40
N ALA A 88 13.40 3.68 1.81
CA ALA A 88 14.30 4.77 1.44
C ALA A 88 14.91 5.44 2.69
N VAL A 89 14.11 5.61 3.75
CA VAL A 89 14.58 6.13 5.04
C VAL A 89 15.60 5.18 5.65
N GLN A 90 15.34 3.88 5.64
CA GLN A 90 16.29 2.88 6.16
C GLN A 90 17.62 2.89 5.40
N ALA A 91 17.59 3.06 4.07
CA ALA A 91 18.80 3.19 3.27
C ALA A 91 19.63 4.45 3.65
N ALA A 92 18.96 5.56 3.93
CA ALA A 92 19.61 6.79 4.40
C ALA A 92 20.25 6.59 5.79
N VAL A 93 19.51 6.00 6.73
CA VAL A 93 20.02 5.66 8.08
C VAL A 93 21.26 4.77 7.98
N ASN A 94 21.22 3.72 7.15
CA ASN A 94 22.36 2.82 6.96
C ASN A 94 23.59 3.56 6.43
N SER A 95 23.41 4.47 5.48
CA SER A 95 24.48 5.29 4.91
C SER A 95 25.12 6.21 5.96
N ILE A 96 24.30 6.84 6.81
CA ILE A 96 24.78 7.69 7.91
C ILE A 96 25.58 6.88 8.91
N LEU A 97 25.06 5.73 9.35
CA LEU A 97 25.75 4.84 10.28
C LEU A 97 27.09 4.34 9.71
N GLN A 98 27.13 4.07 8.39
CA GLN A 98 28.37 3.70 7.71
C GLN A 98 29.40 4.84 7.75
N ALA A 99 28.99 6.07 7.46
CA ALA A 99 29.87 7.23 7.53
C ALA A 99 30.42 7.46 8.94
N LEU A 100 29.58 7.32 9.98
CA LEU A 100 30.00 7.40 11.37
C LEU A 100 31.02 6.32 11.73
N ARG A 101 30.77 5.08 11.31
CA ARG A 101 31.71 3.96 11.52
C ARG A 101 33.07 4.25 10.88
N THR A 102 33.08 4.74 9.64
CA THR A 102 34.32 5.12 8.94
C THR A 102 35.07 6.23 9.67
N ALA A 103 34.37 7.26 10.16
CA ALA A 103 34.99 8.35 10.92
C ALA A 103 35.61 7.86 12.23
N LEU A 104 34.90 7.02 12.99
CA LEU A 104 35.40 6.45 14.25
C LEU A 104 36.65 5.58 14.04
N ILE A 105 36.66 4.73 13.00
CA ILE A 105 37.84 3.93 12.65
C ILE A 105 39.03 4.84 12.33
N ARG A 106 38.83 5.90 11.54
CA ARG A 106 39.89 6.85 11.20
C ARG A 106 40.48 7.56 12.42
N VAL A 107 39.67 7.85 13.44
CA VAL A 107 40.14 8.47 14.69
C VAL A 107 40.84 7.45 15.60
N ALA A 108 40.39 6.20 15.62
CA ALA A 108 40.99 5.14 16.44
C ALA A 108 42.31 4.60 15.87
N SER A 109 42.47 4.52 14.54
CA SER A 109 43.71 4.05 13.89
C SER A 109 44.99 4.79 14.32
N PRO A 110 45.05 6.13 14.42
CA PRO A 110 46.25 6.81 14.90
C PRO A 110 46.57 6.53 16.37
N LEU A 111 45.60 6.18 17.23
CA LEU A 111 45.85 5.82 18.63
C LEU A 111 46.51 4.43 18.77
N LEU A 112 46.29 3.52 17.82
CA LEU A 112 46.89 2.19 17.79
C LEU A 112 48.35 2.17 17.29
N LEU A 113 48.84 3.25 16.68
CA LEU A 113 50.22 3.36 16.18
C LEU A 113 51.20 3.94 17.21
N VAL A 114 50.70 4.36 18.38
CA VAL A 114 51.49 4.98 19.47
C VAL A 114 51.51 4.09 20.73
N LEU A 115 50.97 2.87 20.63
CA LEU A 115 51.06 1.79 21.62
C LEU A 115 51.90 0.66 21.03
#